data_AF-A0A4R4ZUM4-F1
#
_entry.id   AF-A0A4R4ZUM4-F1
#
_cell.length_a   1.000
_cell.length_b   1.000
_cell.length_c   1.000
_cell.angle_alpha   90.00
_cell.angle_beta   90.00
_cell.angle_gamma   90.00
#
_symmetry.space_group_name_H-M   'P 1'
#
loop_
_entity.id
_entity.type
_entity.pdbx_description
1 polymer ?
#
loop_
_entity_poly.entity_id
_entity_poly.type
_entity_poly.pdbx_seq_one_letter_code
_entity_poly.pdbx_strand_id
1 'polypeptide(L)'
;MATAVEVEHEWEYSYKDWEALKKAVDAGGGVLRVVMWELRHLEDAGRLGVHVRASISRNLLGLGLAHLPKELPSYQEQEAVIYKLGTPAAAVVDAVAGESNKEAEAALRRLNTSRDSEKLQAVTEKFAELSEILEG
;
A
#
# COMPACT_ATOMS: atom_id res chain seq x y z
N MET A 1 43.86 21.12 -16.72
CA MET A 1 42.94 20.02 -17.04
C MET A 1 42.28 19.60 -15.74
N ALA A 2 41.00 19.90 -15.55
CA ALA A 2 40.25 19.50 -14.37
C ALA A 2 39.66 18.12 -14.65
N THR A 3 40.07 17.12 -13.87
CA THR A 3 39.48 15.78 -13.84
C THR A 3 38.05 15.89 -13.30
N ALA A 4 37.07 15.52 -14.11
CA ALA A 4 35.71 15.32 -13.65
C ALA A 4 35.71 14.13 -12.69
N VAL A 5 35.33 14.36 -11.44
CA VAL A 5 35.00 13.30 -10.49
C VAL A 5 33.64 12.76 -10.93
N GLU A 6 33.63 11.57 -11.51
CA GLU A 6 32.40 10.82 -11.75
C GLU A 6 31.80 10.48 -10.39
N VAL A 7 30.76 11.21 -9.99
CA VAL A 7 29.97 10.85 -8.83
C VAL A 7 29.02 9.75 -9.29
N GLU A 8 29.37 8.50 -9.04
CA GLU A 8 28.44 7.39 -9.15
C GLU A 8 27.28 7.67 -8.18
N HIS A 9 26.14 8.08 -8.73
CA HIS A 9 24.90 8.11 -7.96
C HIS A 9 24.49 6.65 -7.73
N GLU A 10 24.96 6.08 -6.61
CA GLU A 10 24.47 4.82 -6.07
C GLU A 10 23.04 5.07 -5.60
N TRP A 11 22.07 4.87 -6.51
CA TRP A 11 20.67 4.83 -6.14
C TRP A 11 20.48 3.60 -5.26
N GLU A 12 20.37 3.81 -3.95
CA GLU A 12 20.07 2.73 -3.01
C GLU A 12 18.64 2.26 -3.26
N TYR A 13 18.50 1.11 -3.92
CA TYR A 13 17.21 0.47 -4.12
C TYR A 13 16.74 -0.11 -2.78
N SER A 14 15.52 0.23 -2.35
CA SER A 14 15.02 -0.20 -1.03
C SER A 14 14.77 -1.72 -0.95
N TYR A 15 14.62 -2.38 -2.11
CA TYR A 15 14.25 -3.79 -2.19
C TYR A 15 15.20 -4.53 -3.13
N LYS A 16 15.86 -5.56 -2.59
CA LYS A 16 16.78 -6.43 -3.33
C LYS A 16 16.08 -7.44 -4.26
N ASP A 17 14.85 -7.83 -3.92
CA ASP A 17 14.09 -8.85 -4.62
C ASP A 17 12.59 -8.72 -4.31
N TRP A 18 11.77 -9.47 -5.05
CA TRP A 18 10.33 -9.51 -4.91
C TRP A 18 9.84 -9.97 -3.53
N GLU A 19 10.59 -10.85 -2.86
CA GLU A 19 10.23 -11.34 -1.54
C GLU A 19 10.46 -10.26 -0.46
N ALA A 20 11.54 -9.49 -0.58
CA ALA A 20 11.82 -8.33 0.26
C ALA A 20 10.73 -7.25 0.10
N LEU A 21 10.30 -6.97 -1.13
CA LEU A 21 9.17 -6.08 -1.38
C LEU A 21 7.90 -6.60 -0.68
N LYS A 22 7.58 -7.88 -0.84
CA LYS A 22 6.41 -8.49 -0.19
C LYS A 22 6.48 -8.36 1.34
N LYS A 23 7.64 -8.61 1.95
CA LYS A 23 7.85 -8.45 3.40
C LYS A 23 7.64 -7.00 3.83
N ALA A 24 8.07 -6.03 3.03
CA ALA A 24 7.82 -4.61 3.31
C ALA A 24 6.32 -4.27 3.25
N VAL A 25 5.58 -4.82 2.28
CA VAL A 25 4.10 -4.66 2.22
C VAL A 25 3.45 -5.28 3.45
N ASP A 26 3.86 -6.48 3.85
CA ASP A 26 3.34 -7.15 5.05
C ASP A 26 3.63 -6.32 6.32
N ALA A 27 4.83 -5.78 6.45
CA ALA A 27 5.22 -4.91 7.57
C ALA A 27 4.46 -3.58 7.59
N GLY A 28 4.08 -3.05 6.42
CA GLY A 28 3.24 -1.86 6.25
C GLY A 28 1.74 -2.08 6.50
N GLY A 29 1.35 -3.19 7.14
CA GLY A 29 -0.06 -3.50 7.38
C GLY A 29 -0.80 -3.95 6.11
N GLY A 30 -0.07 -4.44 5.10
CA GLY A 30 -0.63 -4.91 3.84
C GLY A 30 -0.80 -3.83 2.77
N VAL A 31 -0.27 -2.62 2.97
CA VAL A 31 -0.28 -1.52 1.98
C VAL A 31 1.07 -0.82 1.98
N LEU A 32 1.60 -0.51 0.80
CA LEU A 32 2.87 0.18 0.64
C LEU A 32 2.84 1.05 -0.62
N ARG A 33 3.36 2.27 -0.52
CA ARG A 33 3.60 3.11 -1.70
C ARG A 33 5.01 2.86 -2.21
N VAL A 34 5.13 2.64 -3.52
CA VAL A 34 6.39 2.26 -4.17
C VAL A 34 6.55 3.08 -5.43
N VAL A 35 7.77 3.58 -5.63
CA VAL A 35 8.17 4.33 -6.82
C VAL A 35 8.46 3.37 -7.99
N MET A 36 8.06 3.76 -9.20
CA MET A 36 8.11 2.85 -10.35
C MET A 36 9.53 2.45 -10.78
N TRP A 37 10.56 3.25 -10.45
CA TRP A 37 11.95 2.87 -10.70
C TRP A 37 12.41 1.68 -9.86
N GLU A 38 11.87 1.49 -8.65
CA GLU A 38 12.16 0.31 -7.84
C GLU A 38 11.52 -0.95 -8.44
N LEU A 39 10.26 -0.87 -8.85
CA LEU A 39 9.60 -2.01 -9.52
C LEU A 39 10.29 -2.36 -10.86
N ARG A 40 10.77 -1.35 -11.58
CA ARG A 40 11.60 -1.55 -12.80
C ARG A 40 12.89 -2.29 -12.49
N HIS A 41 13.55 -1.95 -11.39
CA HIS A 41 14.79 -2.58 -10.96
C HIS A 41 14.57 -4.05 -10.58
N LEU A 42 13.47 -4.36 -9.89
CA LEU A 42 13.11 -5.75 -9.55
C LEU A 42 12.82 -6.64 -10.78
N GLU A 43 12.45 -6.04 -11.91
CA GLU A 43 12.33 -6.73 -13.21
C GLU A 43 13.65 -6.80 -14.00
N ASP A 44 14.74 -6.23 -13.48
CA ASP A 44 16.00 -6.03 -14.21
C ASP A 44 15.80 -5.34 -15.58
N ALA A 45 14.91 -4.35 -15.61
CA ALA A 45 14.46 -3.74 -16.86
C ALA A 45 15.07 -2.35 -17.11
N GLY A 46 15.48 -2.09 -18.36
CA GLY A 46 15.96 -0.77 -18.77
C GLY A 46 14.86 0.30 -18.85
N ARG A 47 13.60 -0.08 -19.13
CA ARG A 47 12.47 0.85 -19.34
C ARG A 47 11.13 0.25 -18.88
N LEU A 48 10.19 1.09 -18.45
CA LEU A 48 8.82 0.72 -18.08
C LEU A 48 7.90 0.60 -19.31
N GLY A 49 8.29 -0.23 -20.27
CA GLY A 49 7.45 -0.56 -21.42
C GLY A 49 6.17 -1.32 -21.02
N VAL A 50 5.22 -1.44 -21.93
CA VAL A 50 3.95 -2.16 -21.68
C VAL A 50 4.17 -3.61 -21.21
N HIS A 51 5.16 -4.32 -21.75
CA HIS A 51 5.47 -5.69 -21.36
C HIS A 51 6.10 -5.78 -19.97
N VAL A 52 6.96 -4.82 -19.61
CA VAL A 52 7.58 -4.76 -18.27
C VAL A 52 6.52 -4.45 -17.22
N ARG A 53 5.66 -3.46 -17.47
CA ARG A 53 4.54 -3.15 -16.56
C ARG A 53 3.59 -4.34 -16.39
N ALA A 54 3.28 -5.04 -17.48
CA ALA A 54 2.48 -6.27 -17.40
C ALA A 54 3.19 -7.40 -16.64
N SER A 55 4.52 -7.48 -16.72
CA SER A 55 5.36 -8.41 -15.95
C SER A 55 5.29 -8.11 -14.45
N ILE A 56 5.48 -6.84 -14.08
CA ILE A 56 5.36 -6.35 -12.70
C ILE A 56 3.99 -6.73 -12.13
N SER A 57 2.90 -6.43 -12.86
CA SER A 57 1.55 -6.79 -12.42
C SER A 57 1.38 -8.30 -12.19
N ARG A 58 1.95 -9.16 -13.04
CA ARG A 58 1.91 -10.62 -12.87
C ARG A 58 2.74 -11.10 -11.69
N ASN A 59 3.93 -10.55 -11.48
CA ASN A 59 4.81 -10.89 -10.38
C ASN A 59 4.18 -10.50 -9.04
N LEU A 60 3.61 -9.30 -8.94
CA LEU A 60 2.83 -8.88 -7.77
C LEU A 60 1.67 -9.85 -7.50
N LEU A 61 0.89 -10.19 -8.53
CA LEU A 61 -0.23 -11.12 -8.40
C LEU A 61 0.21 -12.50 -7.91
N GLY A 62 1.33 -13.02 -8.42
CA GLY A 62 1.92 -14.29 -7.99
C GLY A 62 2.33 -14.31 -6.51
N LEU A 63 2.58 -13.14 -5.92
CA LEU A 63 2.91 -12.97 -4.49
C LEU A 63 1.67 -12.71 -3.62
N GLY A 64 0.48 -12.70 -4.20
CA GLY A 64 -0.76 -12.30 -3.51
C GLY A 64 -0.87 -10.79 -3.29
N LEU A 65 -0.23 -10.00 -4.14
CA LEU A 65 -0.26 -8.54 -4.11
C LEU A 65 -0.99 -8.01 -5.35
N ALA A 66 -1.60 -6.84 -5.22
CA ALA A 66 -2.17 -6.07 -6.30
C ALA A 66 -1.73 -4.61 -6.20
N HIS A 67 -2.09 -3.79 -7.18
CA HIS A 67 -1.64 -2.41 -7.24
C HIS A 67 -2.73 -1.44 -7.70
N LEU A 68 -2.54 -0.18 -7.32
CA LEU A 68 -3.22 0.98 -7.87
C LEU A 68 -2.17 1.94 -8.46
N PRO A 69 -2.46 2.59 -9.60
CA PRO A 69 -3.65 2.44 -10.43
C PRO A 69 -3.74 1.07 -11.13
N LYS A 70 -4.91 0.75 -11.70
CA LYS A 70 -5.18 -0.53 -12.41
C LYS A 70 -4.17 -0.82 -13.50
N GLU A 71 -3.73 0.21 -14.20
CA GLU A 71 -2.58 0.14 -15.11
C GLU A 71 -1.41 0.85 -14.47
N LEU A 72 -0.27 0.17 -14.33
CA LEU A 72 0.90 0.78 -13.71
C LEU A 72 1.36 2.02 -14.51
N PRO A 73 1.79 3.08 -13.82
CA PRO A 73 2.30 4.27 -14.49
C PRO A 73 3.55 3.96 -15.34
N SER A 74 3.75 4.70 -16.43
CA SER A 74 4.88 4.48 -17.37
C SER A 74 6.13 5.30 -17.04
N TYR A 75 6.02 6.31 -16.18
CA TYR A 75 7.14 7.17 -15.80
C TYR A 75 7.78 6.67 -14.50
N GLN A 76 9.11 6.69 -14.44
CA GLN A 76 9.87 6.03 -13.36
C GLN A 76 9.73 6.74 -12.00
N GLU A 77 9.49 8.05 -12.01
CA GLU A 77 9.28 8.88 -10.82
C GLU A 77 7.85 8.79 -10.27
N GLN A 78 6.93 8.19 -11.01
CA GLN A 78 5.56 8.01 -10.54
C GLN A 78 5.49 6.89 -9.51
N GLU A 79 4.47 6.96 -8.66
CA GLU A 79 4.24 6.00 -7.58
C GLU A 79 3.06 5.08 -7.93
N ALA A 80 3.15 3.86 -7.44
CA ALA A 80 2.05 2.92 -7.36
C ALA A 80 1.81 2.56 -5.89
N VAL A 81 0.55 2.32 -5.53
CA VAL A 81 0.20 1.76 -4.23
C VAL A 81 0.07 0.26 -4.40
N ILE A 82 0.94 -0.49 -3.74
CA ILE A 82 0.88 -1.95 -3.66
C ILE A 82 0.09 -2.34 -2.43
N TYR A 83 -0.83 -3.29 -2.56
CA TYR A 83 -1.63 -3.79 -1.45
C TYR A 83 -1.77 -5.30 -1.51
N LYS A 84 -1.92 -5.92 -0.35
CA LYS A 84 -2.06 -7.36 -0.21
C LYS A 84 -3.50 -7.80 -0.43
N LEU A 85 -3.70 -8.79 -1.30
CA LEU A 85 -5.00 -9.39 -1.56
C LEU A 85 -5.55 -10.12 -0.34
N GLY A 86 -6.88 -10.23 -0.25
CA GLY A 86 -7.55 -10.88 0.89
C GLY A 86 -7.47 -10.11 2.21
N THR A 87 -7.02 -8.84 2.17
CA THR A 87 -6.99 -7.95 3.34
C THR A 87 -8.18 -6.99 3.33
N PRO A 88 -8.50 -6.34 4.48
CA PRO A 88 -9.50 -5.28 4.51
C PRO A 88 -9.20 -4.14 3.53
N ALA A 89 -7.92 -3.82 3.29
CA ALA A 89 -7.54 -2.80 2.31
C ALA A 89 -7.92 -3.22 0.89
N ALA A 90 -7.66 -4.47 0.50
CA ALA A 90 -8.10 -4.99 -0.80
C ALA A 90 -9.62 -4.93 -0.96
N ALA A 91 -10.38 -5.32 0.08
CA ALA A 91 -11.84 -5.26 0.04
C ALA A 91 -12.38 -3.83 -0.15
N VAL A 92 -11.71 -2.80 0.38
CA VAL A 92 -12.07 -1.40 0.11
C VAL A 92 -11.81 -1.03 -1.35
N VAL A 93 -10.68 -1.46 -1.91
CA VAL A 93 -10.35 -1.23 -3.32
C VAL A 93 -11.41 -1.89 -4.22
N ASP A 94 -11.77 -3.13 -3.94
CA ASP A 94 -12.80 -3.89 -4.68
C ASP A 94 -14.15 -3.15 -4.62
N ALA A 95 -14.53 -2.66 -3.44
CA ALA A 95 -15.76 -1.88 -3.25
C ALA A 95 -15.79 -0.62 -4.13
N VAL A 96 -14.68 0.12 -4.20
CA VAL A 96 -14.55 1.33 -5.02
C VAL A 96 -14.50 1.00 -6.51
N ALA A 97 -13.91 -0.14 -6.88
CA ALA A 97 -13.87 -0.63 -8.26
C ALA A 97 -15.25 -1.10 -8.79
N GLY A 98 -16.26 -1.14 -7.92
CA GLY A 98 -17.63 -1.54 -8.27
C GLY A 98 -17.89 -3.03 -8.12
N GLU A 99 -17.00 -3.77 -7.44
CA GLU A 99 -17.24 -5.17 -7.12
C GLU A 99 -18.23 -5.27 -5.95
N SER A 100 -19.40 -5.85 -6.22
CA SER A 100 -20.43 -6.09 -5.21
C SER A 100 -20.22 -7.46 -4.57
N ASN A 101 -19.38 -7.52 -3.54
CA ASN A 101 -19.15 -8.71 -2.72
C ASN A 101 -19.31 -8.41 -1.21
N LYS A 102 -19.44 -9.46 -0.39
CA LYS A 102 -19.73 -9.32 1.04
C LYS A 102 -18.57 -8.68 1.79
N GLU A 103 -17.36 -8.99 1.38
CA GLU A 103 -16.12 -8.49 1.95
C GLU A 103 -15.99 -6.97 1.74
N ALA A 104 -16.28 -6.50 0.52
CA ALA A 104 -16.34 -5.10 0.13
C ALA A 104 -17.40 -4.33 0.95
N GLU A 105 -18.62 -4.86 1.06
CA GLU A 105 -19.67 -4.26 1.88
C GLU A 105 -19.24 -4.16 3.35
N ALA A 106 -18.70 -5.25 3.91
CA ALA A 106 -18.24 -5.29 5.29
C ALA A 106 -17.09 -4.30 5.54
N ALA A 107 -16.18 -4.14 4.57
CA ALA A 107 -15.08 -3.18 4.66
C ALA A 107 -15.60 -1.73 4.66
N LEU A 108 -16.54 -1.38 3.78
CA LEU A 108 -17.19 -0.07 3.78
C LEU A 108 -17.94 0.22 5.09
N ARG A 109 -18.68 -0.77 5.62
CA ARG A 109 -19.34 -0.64 6.93
C ARG A 109 -18.31 -0.37 8.03
N ARG A 110 -17.23 -1.14 8.09
CA ARG A 110 -16.15 -0.95 9.07
C ARG A 110 -15.52 0.43 8.98
N LEU A 111 -15.25 0.94 7.77
CA LEU A 111 -14.69 2.29 7.58
C LEU A 111 -15.60 3.38 8.16
N ASN A 112 -16.92 3.22 8.04
CA ASN A 112 -17.88 4.16 8.62
C ASN A 112 -18.00 4.01 10.13
N THR A 113 -17.98 2.78 10.65
CA THR A 113 -18.21 2.50 12.08
C THR A 113 -16.95 2.53 12.94
N SER A 114 -15.74 2.39 12.38
CA SER A 114 -14.48 2.40 13.16
C SER A 114 -14.18 3.77 13.76
N ARG A 115 -14.50 4.85 13.04
CA ARG A 115 -14.51 6.21 13.59
C ARG A 115 -15.55 6.39 14.70
N ASP A 116 -16.65 5.63 14.66
CA ASP A 116 -17.66 5.66 15.70
C ASP A 116 -17.22 4.87 16.93
N SER A 117 -16.43 3.79 16.79
CA SER A 117 -15.88 3.07 17.94
C SER A 117 -14.85 3.88 18.73
N GLU A 118 -13.97 4.63 18.07
CA GLU A 118 -13.04 5.54 18.76
C GLU A 118 -13.78 6.67 19.48
N LYS A 119 -14.82 7.23 18.84
CA LYS A 119 -15.71 8.21 19.49
C LYS A 119 -16.49 7.60 20.65
N LEU A 120 -17.00 6.38 20.53
CA LEU A 120 -17.70 5.65 21.59
C LEU A 120 -16.77 5.39 22.78
N GLN A 121 -15.51 5.04 22.53
CA GLN A 121 -14.51 4.80 23.57
C GLN A 121 -14.20 6.10 24.32
N ALA A 122 -13.96 7.20 23.60
CA ALA A 122 -13.75 8.53 24.20
C ALA A 122 -14.98 9.03 24.97
N VAL A 123 -16.19 8.73 24.51
CA VAL A 123 -17.44 9.04 25.23
C VAL A 123 -17.54 8.20 26.50
N THR A 124 -17.23 6.90 26.44
CA THR A 124 -17.28 5.99 27.59
C THR A 124 -16.26 6.39 28.66
N GLU A 125 -15.04 6.74 28.26
CA GLU A 125 -13.99 7.24 29.17
C GLU A 125 -14.41 8.53 29.86
N LYS A 126 -14.95 9.50 29.11
CA LYS A 126 -15.49 10.74 29.70
C LYS A 126 -16.64 10.50 30.67
N PHE A 127 -17.52 9.55 30.38
CA PHE A 127 -18.60 9.19 31.30
C PHE A 127 -18.06 8.57 32.58
N ALA A 128 -17.04 7.71 32.51
CA ALA A 128 -16.38 7.16 33.70
C ALA A 128 -15.72 8.26 34.56
N GLU A 129 -14.98 9.19 33.94
CA GLU A 129 -14.38 10.34 34.64
C GLU A 129 -15.42 11.23 35.33
N LEU A 130 -16.54 11.51 34.66
CA LEU A 130 -17.64 12.29 35.25
C LEU A 130 -18.34 11.56 36.40
N SER A 131 -18.37 10.23 36.36
CA SER A 131 -18.97 9.40 37.41
C SER A 131 -18.14 9.47 38.69
N GLU A 132 -16.81 9.38 38.58
CA GLU A 132 -15.89 9.50 39.72
C GLU A 132 -15.95 10.89 40.38
N ILE A 133 -16.20 11.95 39.62
CA ILE A 133 -16.36 13.32 40.15
C ILE A 133 -17.69 13.50 40.90
N LEU A 134 -18.74 12.76 40.52
CA LEU A 134 -20.06 12.85 41.13
C LEU A 134 -20.24 11.92 42.34
N GLU A 135 -19.47 10.84 42.41
CA GLU A 135 -19.50 9.86 43.51
C GLU A 135 -18.41 10.07 44.58
N GLY A 136 -17.44 10.96 44.33
CA GLY A 136 -16.43 11.42 45.31
C GLY A 136 -16.80 12.72 46.01
#